data_AF-H0R712-F1
#
_entry.id   AF-H0R712-F1
#
_cell.length_a   1.000
_cell.length_b   1.000
_cell.length_c   1.000
_cell.angle_alpha   90.00
_cell.angle_beta   90.00
_cell.angle_gamma   90.00
#
_symmetry.space_group_name_H-M   'P 1'
#
loop_
_entity.id
_entity.type
_entity.pdbx_description
1 polymer ?
#
loop_
_entity_poly.entity_id
_entity_poly.type
_entity_poly.pdbx_seq_one_letter_code
_entity_poly.pdbx_strand_id
1 'polypeptide(L)'
;MTTLLLYLLIMAVVVSVLFVVVWFVFGRAEDLPPLEPGTTLTRLPREGITGDDVRAVRFRLVARGYRQSDVDWTLEKLARELDELRSLTQTLQAREAADGAAGQASAQANDDRN
;
A
#
# COMPACT_ATOMS: atom_id res chain seq x y z
N MET A 1 5.28 -36.52 -49.39
CA MET A 1 4.78 -35.20 -48.97
C MET A 1 3.66 -35.31 -47.94
N THR A 2 2.60 -36.09 -48.21
CA THR A 2 1.45 -36.31 -47.31
C THR A 2 1.82 -36.90 -45.95
N THR A 3 2.73 -37.87 -45.90
CA THR A 3 3.22 -38.47 -44.65
C THR A 3 3.94 -37.46 -43.76
N LEU A 4 4.77 -36.59 -44.36
CA LEU A 4 5.46 -35.51 -43.65
C LEU A 4 4.48 -34.50 -43.05
N LEU A 5 3.46 -34.10 -43.82
CA LEU A 5 2.39 -33.22 -43.33
C LEU A 5 1.59 -33.86 -42.19
N LEU A 6 1.30 -35.16 -42.28
CA LEU A 6 0.62 -35.90 -41.23
C LEU A 6 1.43 -35.93 -39.93
N TYR A 7 2.74 -36.20 -40.02
CA TYR A 7 3.62 -36.18 -38.84
C TYR A 7 3.69 -34.79 -38.19
N LEU A 8 3.78 -33.71 -38.99
CA LEU A 8 3.78 -32.34 -38.46
C LEU A 8 2.46 -31.97 -37.78
N LEU A 9 1.33 -32.38 -38.35
CA LEU A 9 0.01 -32.17 -37.74
C LEU A 9 -0.09 -32.88 -36.39
N ILE A 10 0.29 -34.17 -36.34
CA ILE A 10 0.27 -34.95 -35.11
C ILE A 10 1.20 -34.31 -34.07
N MET A 11 2.40 -33.91 -34.47
CA MET A 11 3.35 -33.25 -33.58
C MET A 11 2.80 -31.93 -33.03
N ALA A 12 2.17 -31.11 -33.86
CA ALA A 12 1.53 -29.87 -33.42
C ALA A 12 0.41 -30.14 -32.41
N VAL A 13 -0.45 -31.13 -32.67
CA VAL A 13 -1.51 -31.53 -31.73
C VAL A 13 -0.92 -32.00 -30.40
N VAL A 14 0.11 -32.84 -30.42
CA VAL A 14 0.78 -33.31 -29.20
C VAL A 14 1.36 -32.14 -28.42
N VAL A 15 2.06 -31.22 -29.09
CA VAL A 15 2.61 -30.01 -28.44
C VAL A 15 1.49 -29.14 -27.86
N SER A 16 0.39 -28.93 -28.58
CA SER A 16 -0.76 -28.16 -28.07
C SER A 16 -1.40 -28.82 -26.85
N VAL A 17 -1.58 -30.14 -26.87
CA VAL A 17 -2.13 -30.89 -25.72
C VAL A 17 -1.20 -30.78 -24.53
N LEU A 18 0.10 -31.00 -24.72
CA LEU A 18 1.10 -30.84 -23.65
C LEU A 18 1.10 -29.41 -23.11
N PHE A 19 1.02 -28.41 -23.99
CA PHE A 19 0.93 -27.00 -23.60
C PHE A 19 -0.32 -26.73 -22.75
N VAL A 20 -1.49 -27.23 -23.14
CA VAL A 20 -2.73 -27.08 -22.35
C VAL A 20 -2.62 -27.76 -21.00
N VAL A 21 -2.03 -28.95 -20.93
CA VAL A 21 -1.82 -29.69 -19.67
C VAL A 21 -0.88 -28.91 -18.75
N VAL A 22 0.27 -28.47 -19.27
CA VAL A 22 1.24 -27.68 -18.50
C VAL A 22 0.62 -26.35 -18.06
N TRP A 23 -0.10 -25.66 -18.95
CA TRP A 23 -0.79 -24.40 -18.62
C TRP A 23 -1.88 -24.60 -17.56
N PHE A 24 -2.60 -25.72 -17.57
CA PHE A 24 -3.60 -25.98 -16.54
C PHE A 24 -2.97 -26.36 -15.19
N VAL A 25 -1.86 -27.11 -15.21
CA VAL A 25 -1.14 -27.58 -14.01
C VAL A 25 -0.31 -26.46 -13.37
N PHE A 26 0.41 -25.67 -14.17
CA PHE A 26 1.33 -24.63 -13.71
C PHE A 26 0.82 -23.20 -13.92
N GLY A 27 -0.13 -22.97 -14.84
CA GLY A 27 -0.66 -21.64 -15.18
C GLY A 27 -1.79 -21.15 -14.30
N ARG A 28 -2.31 -22.01 -13.39
CA ARG A 28 -2.79 -21.49 -12.10
C ARG A 28 -1.54 -21.20 -11.30
N ALA A 29 -1.01 -19.98 -11.45
CA ALA A 29 -0.03 -19.45 -10.52
C ALA A 29 -0.55 -19.75 -9.12
N GLU A 30 0.07 -20.74 -8.49
CA GLU A 30 0.05 -21.00 -7.06
C GLU A 30 -1.33 -20.71 -6.43
N ASP A 31 -2.12 -21.78 -6.26
CA ASP A 31 -3.11 -21.86 -5.18
C ASP A 31 -2.31 -21.75 -3.86
N LEU A 32 -1.75 -20.55 -3.63
CA LEU A 32 -1.03 -20.17 -2.45
C LEU A 32 -2.03 -20.50 -1.36
N PRO A 33 -1.69 -21.41 -0.42
CA PRO A 33 -2.57 -21.68 0.70
C PRO A 33 -3.00 -20.31 1.22
N PRO A 34 -4.31 -20.02 1.30
CA PRO A 34 -4.81 -18.68 1.53
C PRO A 34 -4.04 -18.12 2.72
N LEU A 35 -3.18 -17.13 2.45
CA LEU A 35 -2.29 -16.55 3.45
C LEU A 35 -3.10 -16.39 4.72
N GLU A 36 -2.66 -17.06 5.80
CA GLU A 36 -3.43 -17.22 7.03
C GLU A 36 -4.15 -15.90 7.36
N PRO A 37 -5.48 -15.93 7.54
CA PRO A 37 -6.26 -14.72 7.76
C PRO A 37 -5.70 -13.99 8.97
N GLY A 38 -4.98 -12.89 8.74
CA GLY A 38 -4.27 -12.13 9.77
C GLY A 38 -2.97 -11.48 9.31
N THR A 39 -2.29 -12.02 8.28
CA THR A 39 -1.07 -11.40 7.74
C THR A 39 -1.40 -10.44 6.61
N THR A 40 -2.08 -9.35 6.97
CA THR A 40 -2.38 -8.27 6.02
C THR A 40 -1.08 -7.56 5.67
N LEU A 41 -0.66 -7.59 4.40
CA LEU A 41 0.49 -6.81 3.87
C LEU A 41 0.29 -5.29 4.03
N THR A 42 -0.92 -4.87 4.39
CA THR A 42 -1.27 -3.53 4.86
C THR A 42 -0.62 -3.29 6.22
N ARG A 43 0.65 -2.87 6.20
CA ARG A 43 1.30 -2.31 7.39
C ARG A 43 1.09 -0.80 7.41
N LEU A 44 0.30 -0.35 8.37
CA LEU A 44 0.29 1.04 8.81
C LEU A 44 1.12 1.15 10.10
N PRO A 45 1.88 2.23 10.31
CA PRO A 45 2.46 2.54 11.60
C PRO A 45 1.38 2.54 12.69
N ARG A 46 1.73 2.05 13.90
CA ARG A 46 0.78 2.01 15.03
C ARG A 46 0.34 3.41 15.47
N GLU A 47 1.21 4.40 15.28
CA GLU A 47 1.00 5.79 15.65
C GLU A 47 1.69 6.69 14.63
N GLY A 48 1.27 7.96 14.56
CA GLY A 48 1.94 8.95 13.72
C GLY A 48 1.77 8.73 12.22
N ILE A 49 0.66 8.12 11.79
CA ILE A 49 0.36 7.88 10.37
C ILE A 49 0.39 9.21 9.61
N THR A 50 1.12 9.23 8.50
CA THR A 50 1.21 10.33 7.54
C THR A 50 0.45 10.01 6.25
N GLY A 51 0.20 11.01 5.40
CA GLY A 51 -0.39 10.75 4.08
C GLY A 51 0.47 9.83 3.21
N ASP A 52 1.80 9.89 3.36
CA ASP A 52 2.72 9.00 2.64
C ASP A 52 2.58 7.54 3.08
N ASP A 53 2.35 7.29 4.36
CA ASP A 53 2.08 5.94 4.87
C ASP A 53 0.78 5.38 4.28
N VAL A 54 -0.24 6.22 4.10
CA VAL A 54 -1.51 5.84 3.47
C VAL A 54 -1.30 5.53 1.98
N ARG A 55 -0.51 6.33 1.26
CA ARG A 55 -0.16 6.10 -0.16
C ARG A 55 0.70 4.84 -0.37
N ALA A 56 1.50 4.48 0.62
CA ALA A 56 2.36 3.29 0.58
C ALA A 56 1.58 1.98 0.74
N VAL A 57 0.37 2.01 1.30
CA VAL A 57 -0.44 0.81 1.58
C VAL A 57 -0.68 -0.02 0.32
N ARG A 58 -0.57 -1.34 0.48
CA ARG A 58 -0.93 -2.33 -0.55
C ARG A 58 -2.05 -3.22 -0.03
N PHE A 59 -3.07 -3.41 -0.85
CA PHE A 59 -4.19 -4.32 -0.58
C PHE A 59 -4.04 -5.60 -1.41
N ARG A 60 -4.55 -6.71 -0.86
CA ARG A 60 -4.64 -7.99 -1.57
C ARG A 60 -5.83 -7.96 -2.55
N LEU A 61 -5.65 -8.53 -3.74
CA LEU A 61 -6.76 -8.73 -4.69
C LEU A 61 -7.62 -9.94 -4.27
N VAL A 62 -8.94 -9.79 -4.39
CA VAL A 62 -9.93 -10.84 -4.12
C VAL A 62 -10.97 -10.89 -5.23
N ALA A 63 -11.52 -12.07 -5.53
CA ALA A 63 -12.45 -12.30 -6.66
C ALA A 63 -13.71 -11.41 -6.61
N ARG A 64 -14.12 -11.01 -5.41
CA ARG A 64 -15.11 -9.94 -5.18
C ARG A 64 -14.50 -8.92 -4.24
N GLY A 65 -14.25 -7.72 -4.75
CA GLY A 65 -13.70 -6.61 -3.99
C GLY A 65 -14.32 -5.28 -4.40
N TYR A 66 -13.94 -4.23 -3.69
CA TYR A 66 -14.26 -2.86 -4.09
C TYR A 66 -13.53 -2.49 -5.38
N ARG A 67 -14.10 -1.55 -6.13
CA ARG A 67 -13.47 -1.03 -7.34
C ARG A 67 -12.20 -0.28 -6.97
N GLN A 68 -11.08 -0.68 -7.57
CA GLN A 68 -9.76 -0.14 -7.24
C GLN A 68 -9.71 1.40 -7.39
N SER A 69 -10.33 1.96 -8.44
CA SER A 69 -10.37 3.41 -8.65
C SER A 69 -11.05 4.19 -7.52
N ASP A 70 -12.10 3.62 -6.94
CA ASP A 70 -12.92 4.29 -5.93
C ASP A 70 -12.22 4.22 -4.57
N VAL A 71 -11.53 3.09 -4.31
CA VAL A 71 -10.63 2.93 -3.16
C VAL A 71 -9.44 3.90 -3.29
N ASP A 72 -8.76 3.93 -4.43
CA ASP A 72 -7.60 4.79 -4.66
C ASP A 72 -7.96 6.27 -4.50
N TRP A 73 -9.11 6.69 -5.04
CA TRP A 73 -9.61 8.05 -4.87
C TRP A 73 -9.89 8.39 -3.40
N THR A 74 -10.50 7.46 -2.67
CA THR A 74 -10.85 7.65 -1.26
C THR A 74 -9.59 7.77 -0.40
N LEU A 75 -8.61 6.89 -0.61
CA LEU A 75 -7.35 6.90 0.12
C LEU A 75 -6.52 8.14 -0.17
N GLU A 76 -6.49 8.59 -1.42
CA GLU A 76 -5.79 9.81 -1.80
C GLU A 76 -6.43 11.05 -1.17
N LYS A 77 -7.78 11.08 -1.07
CA LYS A 77 -8.47 12.15 -0.33
C LYS A 77 -8.14 12.12 1.16
N LEU A 78 -8.13 10.94 1.77
CA LEU A 78 -7.76 10.75 3.19
C LEU A 78 -6.31 11.11 3.47
N ALA A 79 -5.38 10.77 2.58
CA ALA A 79 -3.97 11.10 2.72
C ALA A 79 -3.75 12.62 2.76
N ARG A 80 -4.42 13.36 1.88
CA ARG A 80 -4.36 14.83 1.87
C ARG A 80 -4.92 15.45 3.13
N GLU A 81 -6.07 14.99 3.60
CA GLU A 81 -6.68 15.49 4.84
C GLU A 81 -5.77 15.24 6.05
N LEU A 82 -5.12 14.08 6.10
CA LEU A 82 -4.18 13.72 7.16
C LEU A 82 -2.93 14.61 7.14
N ASP A 83 -2.38 14.88 5.96
CA ASP A 83 -1.26 15.80 5.79
C ASP A 83 -1.62 17.22 6.26
N GLU A 84 -2.82 17.71 5.93
CA GLU A 84 -3.31 19.01 6.37
C GLU A 84 -3.45 19.07 7.89
N LEU A 85 -4.16 18.12 8.51
CA LEU A 85 -4.33 18.04 9.95
C LEU A 85 -2.98 17.95 10.70
N ARG A 86 -2.02 17.22 10.13
CA ARG A 86 -0.69 17.09 10.73
C ARG A 86 0.09 18.39 10.65
N SER A 87 0.02 19.08 9.52
CA SER A 87 0.66 20.38 9.35
C SER A 87 0.10 21.41 10.35
N LEU A 88 -1.24 21.44 10.53
CA LEU A 88 -1.89 22.30 11.49
C LEU A 88 -1.44 22.00 12.92
N THR A 89 -1.41 20.72 13.29
CA THR A 89 -0.93 20.29 14.62
C THR A 89 0.51 20.73 14.88
N GLN A 90 1.40 20.56 13.89
CA GLN A 90 2.81 21.00 14.00
C GLN A 90 2.92 22.51 14.17
N THR A 91 2.12 23.29 13.42
CA THR A 91 2.13 24.76 13.56
C THR A 91 1.64 25.24 14.91
N LEU A 92 0.62 24.59 15.49
CA LEU A 92 0.11 24.91 16.82
C LEU A 92 1.14 24.58 17.91
N GLN A 93 1.74 23.39 17.84
CA GLN A 93 2.80 22.99 18.77
C GLN A 93 4.01 23.92 18.71
N ALA A 94 4.39 24.38 17.52
CA ALA A 94 5.48 25.34 17.35
C ALA A 94 5.17 26.71 17.99
N ARG A 95 3.91 27.17 17.92
CA ARG A 95 3.47 28.41 18.57
C ARG A 95 3.49 28.29 20.09
N GLU A 96 2.93 27.22 20.63
CA GLU A 96 2.95 26.96 22.08
C GLU A 96 4.38 26.89 22.63
N ALA A 97 5.30 26.24 21.91
CA ALA A 97 6.70 26.19 22.28
C ALA A 97 7.38 27.57 22.27
N ALA A 98 7.06 28.42 21.28
CA ALA A 98 7.58 29.78 21.20
C ALA A 98 7.05 30.68 22.32
N ASP A 99 5.75 30.59 22.63
CA ASP A 99 5.11 31.33 23.72
C ASP A 99 5.68 30.92 25.08
N GLY A 100 5.89 29.62 25.29
CA GLY A 100 6.53 29.09 26.50
C GLY A 100 7.97 29.58 26.67
N ALA A 101 8.75 29.64 25.60
CA ALA A 101 10.12 30.17 25.63
C ALA A 101 10.15 31.68 25.95
N ALA A 102 9.22 32.45 25.38
CA ALA A 102 9.10 33.89 25.68
C ALA A 102 8.72 34.14 27.16
N GLY A 103 7.83 33.32 27.73
CA GLY A 103 7.47 33.37 29.13
C GLY A 103 8.63 33.05 30.08
N GLN A 104 9.44 32.04 29.75
CA GLN A 104 10.63 31.67 30.54
C GLN A 104 11.71 32.75 30.50
N ALA A 105 12.00 33.30 29.31
CA ALA A 105 12.97 34.39 29.18
C ALA A 105 12.57 35.65 29.98
N SER A 106 11.27 35.95 30.03
CA SER A 106 10.73 37.08 30.80
C SER A 106 10.82 36.84 32.32
N ALA A 107 10.57 35.61 32.77
CA ALA A 107 10.68 35.25 34.19
C ALA A 107 12.14 35.33 34.68
N GLN A 108 13.08 34.82 33.89
CA GLN A 108 14.51 34.84 34.23
C GLN A 108 15.09 36.26 34.25
N ALA A 109 14.69 37.12 33.31
CA ALA A 109 15.08 38.53 33.31
C ALA A 109 14.52 39.33 34.49
N ASN A 110 13.42 38.86 35.10
CA ASN A 110 12.85 39.49 36.29
C ASN A 110 13.54 39.03 37.59
N ASP A 111 14.01 37.77 37.62
CA ASP A 111 14.76 37.21 38.75
C ASP A 111 16.16 37.83 38.86
N ASP A 112 16.86 38.07 37.74
CA ASP A 112 18.16 38.77 37.71
C ASP A 112 18.08 40.25 38.17
N ARG A 113 16.87 40.82 38.25
CA ARG A 113 16.64 42.23 38.62
C ARG A 113 16.30 42.45 40.10
N ASN A 114 15.97 41.40 40.84
CA ASN A 114 15.54 41.46 42.24
C ASN A 114 16.62 40.95 43.19
#